data_AF-A0A382DU11-F1
#
_entry.id   AF-A0A382DU11-F1
#
_cell.length_a   1.000
_cell.length_b   1.000
_cell.length_c   1.000
_cell.angle_alpha   90.00
_cell.angle_beta   90.00
_cell.angle_gamma   90.00
#
_symmetry.space_group_name_H-M   'P 1'
#
loop_
_entity.id
_entity.type
_entity.pdbx_description
1 polymer ?
#
loop_
_entity_poly.entity_id
_entity_poly.type
_entity_poly.pdbx_seq_one_letter_code
_entity_poly.pdbx_strand_id
1 'polypeptide(L)'
;KIYIDTTDDIRVIRRIKRDINKRQRTFSSVIEQYYKTVRPMHIQFVEPTKKYADIIVPGGSQNDVTVDILRTKIMNLILNTHNRN
;
A
#
# COMPACT_ATOMS: atom_id res chain seq x y z
N LYS A 1 8.06 -10.66 1.07
CA LYS A 1 7.99 -9.19 0.97
C LYS A 1 7.03 -8.84 -0.14
N ILE A 2 6.11 -7.90 0.11
CA ILE A 2 5.01 -7.60 -0.81
C ILE A 2 5.00 -6.09 -1.06
N TYR A 3 4.82 -5.68 -2.31
CA TYR A 3 4.64 -4.29 -2.70
C TYR A 3 3.26 -4.10 -3.35
N ILE A 4 2.50 -3.12 -2.87
CA ILE A 4 1.19 -2.78 -3.44
C ILE A 4 1.40 -1.66 -4.45
N ASP A 5 1.17 -1.97 -5.72
CA ASP A 5 1.39 -1.04 -6.82
C ASP A 5 0.09 -0.39 -7.25
N THR A 6 0.09 0.94 -7.33
CA THR A 6 -1.06 1.74 -7.74
C THR A 6 -0.54 3.06 -8.29
N THR A 7 -1.15 3.53 -9.37
CA THR A 7 -0.79 4.78 -10.04
C THR A 7 -0.91 6.00 -9.11
N ASP A 8 -0.08 7.02 -9.36
CA ASP A 8 0.03 8.22 -8.53
C ASP A 8 -1.27 9.00 -8.38
N ASP A 9 -2.01 9.14 -9.47
CA ASP A 9 -3.31 9.81 -9.54
C ASP A 9 -4.34 9.15 -8.62
N ILE A 10 -4.48 7.83 -8.70
CA ILE A 10 -5.39 7.06 -7.84
C ILE A 10 -4.98 7.20 -6.37
N ARG A 11 -3.68 7.11 -6.07
CA ARG A 11 -3.15 7.24 -4.70
C ARG A 11 -3.40 8.64 -4.13
N VAL A 12 -3.18 9.69 -4.92
CA VAL A 12 -3.42 11.09 -4.53
C VAL A 12 -4.90 11.33 -4.28
N ILE A 13 -5.79 10.89 -5.17
CA ILE A 13 -7.24 11.07 -5.00
C ILE A 13 -7.72 10.37 -3.72
N ARG A 14 -7.26 9.14 -3.48
CA ARG A 14 -7.57 8.40 -2.23
C ARG A 14 -7.04 9.13 -1.00
N ARG A 15 -5.81 9.67 -1.07
CA ARG A 15 -5.20 10.45 0.01
C ARG A 15 -6.00 11.71 0.31
N ILE A 16 -6.40 12.47 -0.71
CA ILE A 16 -7.21 13.69 -0.56
C ILE A 16 -8.53 13.37 0.13
N LYS A 17 -9.28 12.39 -0.39
CA LYS A 17 -10.56 11.96 0.21
C LYS A 17 -10.38 11.54 1.67
N ARG A 18 -9.35 10.75 1.98
CA ARG A 18 -9.08 10.29 3.35
C ARG A 18 -8.69 11.45 4.28
N ASP A 19 -7.79 12.32 3.85
CA ASP A 19 -7.24 13.37 4.72
C ASP A 19 -8.27 14.47 4.99
N ILE A 20 -9.18 14.76 4.04
CA ILE A 20 -10.34 15.64 4.26
C ILE A 20 -11.35 14.96 5.21
N ASN A 21 -11.83 13.77 4.86
CA ASN A 21 -12.97 13.15 5.54
C ASN A 21 -12.63 12.56 6.93
N LYS A 22 -11.41 12.07 7.11
CA LYS A 22 -11.01 11.35 8.34
C LYS A 22 -10.00 12.10 9.20
N ARG A 23 -9.32 13.11 8.66
CA ARG A 23 -8.25 13.85 9.35
C ARG A 23 -8.50 15.36 9.40
N GLN A 24 -9.68 15.81 8.97
CA GLN A 24 -10.14 17.21 9.05
C GLN A 24 -9.16 18.20 8.41
N ARG A 25 -8.48 17.79 7.32
CA ARG A 25 -7.55 18.66 6.60
C ARG A 25 -8.25 19.42 5.47
N THR A 26 -7.71 20.57 5.13
CA THR A 26 -8.13 21.34 3.95
C THR A 26 -7.49 20.78 2.68
N PHE A 27 -8.17 20.95 1.55
CA PHE A 27 -7.63 20.54 0.25
C PHE A 27 -6.25 21.17 -0.03
N SER A 28 -6.10 22.48 0.19
CA SER A 28 -4.85 23.22 -0.02
C SER A 28 -3.69 22.65 0.81
N SER A 29 -3.91 22.36 2.10
CA SER A 29 -2.88 21.76 2.97
C SER A 29 -2.44 20.38 2.48
N VAL A 30 -3.37 19.56 1.99
CA VAL A 30 -3.06 18.21 1.49
C VAL A 30 -2.22 18.28 0.21
N ILE A 31 -2.55 19.21 -0.69
CA ILE A 31 -1.84 19.44 -1.95
C ILE A 31 -0.44 20.02 -1.69
N GLU A 32 -0.32 21.03 -0.83
CA GLU A 32 0.97 21.60 -0.47
C GLU A 32 1.91 20.52 0.10
N GLN A 33 1.41 19.72 1.04
CA GLN A 33 2.19 18.61 1.59
C GLN A 33 2.52 17.55 0.53
N TYR A 34 1.61 17.30 -0.43
CA TYR A 34 1.85 16.31 -1.47
C TYR A 34 3.08 16.68 -2.31
N TYR A 35 3.15 17.93 -2.77
CA TYR A 35 4.27 18.42 -3.58
C TYR A 35 5.53 18.62 -2.75
N LYS A 36 5.41 19.17 -1.54
CA LYS A 36 6.57 19.52 -0.70
C LYS A 36 7.30 18.29 -0.17
N THR A 37 6.58 17.23 0.19
CA THR A 37 7.20 16.08 0.87
C THR A 37 6.76 14.72 0.33
N VAL A 38 5.47 14.46 0.15
CA VAL A 38 5.01 13.08 -0.14
C VAL A 38 5.52 12.56 -1.48
N ARG A 39 5.40 13.36 -2.54
CA ARG A 39 5.87 12.98 -3.88
C ARG A 39 7.39 12.81 -3.97
N PRO A 40 8.23 13.79 -3.56
CA PRO A 40 9.68 13.62 -3.65
C PRO A 40 10.18 12.45 -2.81
N MET A 41 9.64 12.26 -1.60
CA MET A 41 10.01 11.13 -0.74
C MET A 41 9.55 9.79 -1.31
N HIS A 42 8.38 9.75 -1.95
CA HIS A 42 7.92 8.53 -2.62
C HIS A 42 8.89 8.13 -3.75
N ILE A 43 9.25 9.07 -4.62
CA ILE A 43 10.15 8.82 -5.74
C ILE A 43 11.55 8.43 -5.25
N GLN A 44 12.07 9.11 -4.22
CA GLN A 44 13.43 8.91 -3.75
C GLN A 44 13.59 7.63 -2.92
N PHE A 45 12.59 7.28 -2.10
CA PHE A 45 12.77 6.25 -1.07
C PHE A 45 11.77 5.11 -1.12
N VAL A 46 10.55 5.32 -1.61
CA VAL A 46 9.51 4.28 -1.59
C VAL A 46 9.49 3.50 -2.90
N GLU A 47 9.42 4.18 -4.04
CA GLU A 47 9.36 3.53 -5.35
C GLU A 47 10.57 2.61 -5.63
N PRO A 48 11.83 2.99 -5.28
CA PRO A 48 12.98 2.10 -5.48
C PRO A 48 12.91 0.80 -4.68
N THR A 49 12.08 0.72 -3.63
CA THR A 49 11.94 -0.50 -2.82
C THR A 49 11.12 -1.59 -3.53
N LYS A 50 10.34 -1.21 -4.56
CA LYS A 50 9.56 -2.13 -5.39
C LYS A 50 10.40 -3.27 -5.98
N LYS A 51 11.67 -2.99 -6.33
CA LYS A 51 12.60 -3.99 -6.88
C LYS A 51 13.02 -5.09 -5.90
N TYR A 52 12.79 -4.90 -4.60
CA TYR A 52 13.11 -5.88 -3.56
C TYR A 52 11.87 -6.67 -3.11
N ALA A 53 10.75 -6.53 -3.81
CA ALA A 53 9.52 -7.25 -3.51
C ALA A 53 9.53 -8.64 -4.12
N ASP A 54 9.11 -9.63 -3.35
CA ASP A 54 8.91 -11.00 -3.86
C ASP A 54 7.58 -11.11 -4.63
N ILE A 55 6.60 -10.28 -4.26
CA ILE A 55 5.28 -10.20 -4.90
C ILE A 55 4.90 -8.74 -5.09
N ILE A 56 4.50 -8.39 -6.31
CA ILE A 56 3.91 -7.08 -6.64
C ILE A 56 2.42 -7.30 -6.91
N VAL A 57 1.57 -6.59 -6.17
CA VAL A 57 0.12 -6.67 -6.31
C VAL A 57 -0.37 -5.43 -7.05
N PRO A 58 -0.92 -5.57 -8.27
CA PRO A 58 -1.54 -4.46 -8.97
C PRO A 58 -2.90 -4.14 -8.37
N GLY A 59 -3.19 -2.84 -8.24
CA GLY A 59 -4.44 -2.36 -7.66
C GLY A 59 -4.35 -2.20 -6.15
N GLY A 60 -5.16 -1.28 -5.62
CA GLY A 60 -5.15 -0.94 -4.20
C GLY A 60 -5.71 -2.05 -3.30
N SER A 61 -6.06 -1.67 -2.07
CA SER A 61 -6.52 -2.55 -0.98
C SER A 61 -7.84 -3.33 -1.22
N GLN A 62 -8.37 -3.36 -2.44
CA GLN A 62 -9.61 -4.05 -2.82
C GLN A 62 -9.31 -5.13 -3.87
N ASN A 63 -8.39 -6.03 -3.54
CA ASN A 63 -8.16 -7.20 -4.36
C ASN A 63 -8.40 -8.43 -3.49
N ASP A 64 -9.66 -8.85 -3.38
CA ASP A 64 -10.10 -9.96 -2.53
C ASP A 64 -9.30 -11.24 -2.82
N VAL A 65 -8.92 -11.43 -4.09
CA VAL A 65 -8.04 -12.52 -4.54
C VAL A 65 -6.67 -12.45 -3.85
N THR A 66 -6.07 -11.27 -3.75
CA THR A 66 -4.76 -11.11 -3.10
C THR A 66 -4.86 -11.40 -1.60
N VAL A 67 -5.92 -10.92 -0.95
CA VAL A 67 -6.15 -11.16 0.48
C VAL A 67 -6.31 -12.66 0.73
N ASP A 68 -7.04 -13.36 -0.12
CA ASP A 68 -7.26 -14.80 0.00
C ASP A 68 -5.99 -15.62 -0.21
N ILE A 69 -5.16 -15.27 -1.20
CA ILE A 69 -3.85 -15.90 -1.42
C ILE A 69 -2.96 -15.73 -0.18
N LEU A 70 -2.93 -14.53 0.39
CA LEU A 70 -2.13 -14.25 1.59
C LEU A 70 -2.66 -15.00 2.81
N ARG A 71 -3.98 -15.02 2.99
CA ARG A 71 -4.63 -15.76 4.06
C ARG A 71 -4.30 -17.25 3.97
N THR A 72 -4.43 -17.84 2.78
CA THR A 72 -4.13 -19.24 2.52
C THR A 72 -2.68 -19.57 2.82
N LYS A 73 -1.73 -18.72 2.40
CA LYS A 73 -0.31 -18.92 2.67
C LYS A 73 0.00 -18.85 4.17
N ILE A 74 -0.56 -17.86 4.88
CA ILE A 74 -0.38 -17.72 6.33
C ILE A 74 -0.95 -18.93 7.08
N MET A 75 -2.17 -19.35 6.74
CA MET A 75 -2.81 -20.51 7.37
C MET A 75 -2.01 -21.79 7.14
N ASN A 76 -1.53 -22.03 5.93
CA ASN A 76 -0.70 -23.19 5.61
C ASN A 76 0.61 -23.19 6.42
N LEU A 77 1.25 -22.03 6.60
CA LEU A 77 2.44 -21.92 7.44
C LEU A 77 2.13 -22.25 8.91
N ILE A 78 1.03 -21.74 9.46
CA ILE A 78 0.63 -22.01 10.85
C ILE A 78 0.35 -23.51 11.06
N LEU A 79 -0.44 -24.12 10.18
CA LEU A 79 -0.83 -25.54 10.29
C LEU A 79 0.38 -26.48 10.15
N ASN A 80 1.27 -26.22 9.20
CA ASN A 80 2.49 -27.02 9.02
C ASN A 80 3.49 -26.86 10.15
N THR A 81 3.45 -25.75 10.89
CA THR A 81 4.32 -25.55 12.06
C THR A 81 3.80 -26.35 13.25
N HIS A 82 2.48 -26.50 13.39
CA HIS A 82 1.87 -27.35 14.43
C HIS A 82 2.12 -28.84 14.20
N ASN A 83 2.14 -29.30 12.95
CA ASN A 83 2.41 -30.72 12.62
C ASN A 83 3.88 -31.14 12.72
N ARG A 84 4.80 -30.22 13.05
CA ARG A 84 6.24 -30.51 13.21
C ARG A 84 6.71 -30.58 14.67
N ASN A 85 5.81 -30.33 15.63
CA ASN A 85 6.04 -30.47 17.07
C ASN A 85 5.25 -31.66 17.60
#